data_AF-A0A9E4KPK6-F1
#
_entry.id   AF-A0A9E4KPK6-F1
#
_cell.length_a   1.000
_cell.length_b   1.000
_cell.length_c   1.000
_cell.angle_alpha   90.00
_cell.angle_beta   90.00
_cell.angle_gamma   90.00
#
_symmetry.space_group_name_H-M   'P 1'
#
loop_
_entity.id
_entity.type
_entity.pdbx_description
1 polymer ?
#
loop_
_entity_poly.entity_id
_entity_poly.type
_entity_poly.pdbx_seq_one_letter_code
_entity_poly.pdbx_strand_id
1 'polypeptide(L)' 'YEDPQLAHRGFFETLDHPVMGPTPYDGPATIYSRTPQRLRSPAPCLGQHNDEVLRDCLGMDADEIERLRGIGALR' A
#
# COMPACT_ATOMS: atom_id res chain seq x y z
N TYR A 1 5.24 20.83 -4.23
CA TYR A 1 5.73 20.38 -2.91
C TYR A 1 6.26 21.52 -2.04
N GLU A 2 6.15 22.80 -2.44
CA GLU A 2 6.72 23.94 -1.69
C GLU A 2 5.66 24.90 -1.11
N ASP A 3 4.38 24.51 -1.11
CA ASP A 3 3.35 25.34 -0.51
C ASP A 3 3.58 25.45 1.01
N PRO A 4 3.67 26.67 1.59
CA PRO A 4 4.00 26.86 3.00
C PRO A 4 2.99 26.25 3.96
N GLN A 5 1.70 26.25 3.60
CA GLN A 5 0.68 25.64 4.45
C GLN A 5 0.85 24.13 4.42
N LEU A 6 0.93 23.54 3.23
CA LEU A 6 1.06 22.08 3.07
C LEU A 6 2.32 21.55 3.77
N ALA A 7 3.42 22.31 3.73
CA ALA A 7 4.62 22.01 4.49
C ALA A 7 4.38 22.12 6.01
N HIS A 8 3.77 23.21 6.48
CA HIS A 8 3.47 23.42 7.90
C HIS A 8 2.65 22.29 8.52
N ARG A 9 1.69 21.74 7.77
CA ARG A 9 0.85 20.63 8.25
C ARG A 9 1.40 19.23 7.93
N GLY A 10 2.59 19.12 7.35
CA GLY A 10 3.21 17.85 6.98
C GLY A 10 2.38 17.04 5.98
N PHE A 11 1.80 17.69 4.97
CA PHE A 11 0.88 17.03 4.04
C PHE A 11 1.54 15.99 3.16
N PHE A 12 2.75 16.26 2.67
CA PHE A 12 3.45 15.33 1.78
C PHE A 12 4.39 14.45 2.59
N GLU A 13 4.19 13.14 2.54
CA GLU A 13 5.07 12.15 3.16
C GLU A 13 5.79 11.36 2.08
N THR A 14 7.12 11.27 2.14
CA THR A 14 7.89 10.47 1.18
C THR A 14 7.88 9.01 1.61
N LEU A 15 7.41 8.12 0.74
CA LEU A 15 7.45 6.68 0.94
C LEU A 15 8.31 6.04 -0.14
N ASP A 16 9.01 4.96 0.21
CA ASP A 16 9.86 4.22 -0.72
C ASP A 16 9.02 3.16 -1.45
N HIS A 17 8.56 3.49 -2.66
CA HIS A 17 7.74 2.58 -3.46
C HIS A 17 8.64 1.58 -4.19
N PRO A 18 8.38 0.26 -4.16
CA PRO A 18 9.29 -0.76 -4.68
C PRO A 18 9.74 -0.58 -6.14
N VAL A 19 8.92 0.07 -6.97
CA VAL A 19 9.22 0.33 -8.39
C VAL A 19 9.66 1.77 -8.66
N MET A 20 9.19 2.73 -7.86
CA MET A 20 9.39 4.16 -8.14
C MET A 20 10.49 4.79 -7.26
N GLY A 21 10.94 4.07 -6.24
CA GLY A 21 11.82 4.59 -5.22
C GLY A 21 11.14 5.64 -4.32
N PRO A 22 11.92 6.54 -3.71
CA PRO A 22 11.42 7.60 -2.85
C PRO A 22 10.47 8.53 -3.61
N THR A 23 9.18 8.45 -3.29
CA THR A 23 8.12 9.21 -3.96
C THR A 23 7.30 9.97 -2.93
N PRO A 24 6.97 11.26 -3.14
CA PRO A 24 6.05 11.98 -2.29
C PRO A 24 4.61 11.48 -2.47
N TYR A 25 3.94 11.20 -1.35
CA TYR A 25 2.53 10.84 -1.31
C TYR A 25 1.73 11.96 -0.66
N ASP A 26 0.54 12.19 -1.19
CA ASP A 26 -0.44 13.09 -0.59
C ASP A 26 -0.98 12.45 0.69
N GLY A 27 -0.76 13.13 1.81
CA GLY A 27 -1.33 12.78 3.09
C GLY A 27 -2.82 13.06 3.16
N PRO A 28 -3.43 12.93 4.34
CA PRO A 28 -4.86 13.16 4.50
C PRO A 28 -5.22 14.64 4.31
N ALA A 29 -6.35 14.89 3.65
CA ALA A 29 -6.88 16.24 3.45
C ALA A 29 -7.35 16.88 4.77
N THR A 30 -7.78 16.07 5.73
CA THR A 30 -8.23 16.51 7.06
C THR A 30 -7.53 15.72 8.15
N ILE A 31 -7.16 16.38 9.25
CA ILE A 31 -6.54 15.73 10.40
C ILE A 31 -7.58 15.59 11.51
N TYR A 32 -7.95 14.35 11.84
CA TYR A 32 -8.84 14.09 12.96
C TYR A 32 -8.07 14.04 14.27
N SER A 33 -8.57 14.75 15.29
CA SER A 33 -7.91 14.85 16.59
C SER A 33 -7.88 13.54 17.38
N ARG A 34 -8.88 12.67 17.22
CA ARG A 34 -8.97 11.37 17.94
C ARG A 34 -8.40 10.20 17.16
N THR A 35 -8.38 10.27 15.83
CA THR A 35 -7.95 9.19 14.94
C THR A 35 -7.10 9.78 13.80
N PRO A 36 -5.92 10.34 14.13
CA PRO A 36 -5.08 10.97 13.13
C PRO A 36 -4.64 9.95 12.08
N GLN A 37 -4.99 10.22 10.82
CA GLN A 37 -4.64 9.35 9.70
C GLN A 37 -3.13 9.45 9.42
N ARG A 38 -2.54 8.32 9.02
CA ARG A 38 -1.13 8.21 8.63
C ARG A 38 -1.05 7.30 7.42
N LEU A 39 -0.17 7.61 6.49
CA LEU A 39 0.18 6.67 5.44
C LEU A 39 0.95 5.50 6.07
N ARG A 40 0.55 4.27 5.77
CA ARG A 40 1.14 3.07 6.40
C ARG A 40 2.17 2.39 5.52
N SER A 41 2.01 2.51 4.21
CA SER A 41 2.84 1.86 3.21
C SER A 41 2.66 2.60 1.88
N PRO A 42 3.61 2.48 0.94
CA PRO A 42 3.40 2.91 -0.44
C PRO A 42 2.25 2.13 -1.09
N ALA A 43 1.82 2.56 -2.28
CA ALA A 43 0.88 1.79 -3.08
C ALA A 43 1.44 0.38 -3.35
N PRO A 44 0.62 -0.67 -3.28
CA PRO A 44 1.10 -2.03 -3.54
C PRO A 44 1.39 -2.25 -5.02
N CYS A 45 2.40 -3.06 -5.29
CA CYS A 45 2.62 -3.63 -6.62
C CYS A 45 1.48 -4.60 -6.97
N LEU A 46 1.32 -4.86 -8.27
CA LEU A 46 0.37 -5.84 -8.75
C LEU A 46 0.69 -7.22 -8.18
N GLY A 47 -0.29 -7.82 -7.50
CA GLY A 47 -0.16 -9.13 -6.86
C GLY A 47 0.61 -9.16 -5.54
N GLN A 48 1.09 -8.02 -5.03
CA GLN A 48 1.97 -7.95 -3.84
C GLN A 48 1.42 -8.70 -2.61
N HIS A 49 0.10 -8.72 -2.43
CA HIS A 49 -0.55 -9.34 -1.28
C HIS A 49 -1.39 -10.59 -1.64
N ASN A 50 -1.20 -11.17 -2.83
CA ASN A 50 -1.96 -12.35 -3.27
C ASN A 50 -1.85 -13.48 -2.24
N ASP A 51 -0.62 -13.87 -1.87
CA ASP A 51 -0.40 -15.01 -0.97
C ASP A 51 -0.95 -14.76 0.43
N GLU A 52 -0.77 -13.55 0.97
CA GLU A 52 -1.31 -13.16 2.28
C GLU A 52 -2.83 -13.26 2.29
N VAL A 53 -3.52 -12.68 1.30
CA VAL A 53 -4.99 -12.68 1.27
C VAL A 53 -5.53 -14.09 1.02
N LEU A 54 -4.99 -14.82 0.05
CA LEU A 54 -5.48 -16.16 -0.29
C LEU A 54 -5.26 -17.15 0.86
N ARG A 55 -4.12 -17.09 1.54
CA ARG A 55 -3.84 -17.96 2.68
C ARG A 55 -4.55 -17.50 3.95
N ASP A 56 -4.33 -16.25 4.35
CA ASP A 56 -4.66 -15.80 5.71
C ASP A 56 -6.11 -15.30 5.81
N CYS A 57 -6.71 -14.79 4.72
CA CYS A 57 -8.11 -14.39 4.69
C CYS A 57 -9.05 -15.47 4.12
N LEU A 58 -8.62 -16.20 3.08
CA LEU A 58 -9.46 -17.21 2.43
C LEU A 58 -9.17 -18.65 2.87
N GLY A 59 -8.08 -18.88 3.61
CA GLY A 59 -7.75 -20.20 4.15
C GLY A 59 -7.27 -21.20 3.10
N MET A 60 -6.82 -20.74 1.92
CA MET A 60 -6.33 -21.61 0.87
C MET A 60 -4.99 -22.22 1.24
N ASP A 61 -4.80 -23.48 0.88
CA ASP A 61 -3.51 -24.15 1.04
C ASP A 61 -2.52 -23.78 -0.09
N ALA A 62 -1.27 -24.22 0.07
CA ALA A 62 -0.21 -23.93 -0.89
C ALA A 62 -0.49 -24.55 -2.27
N ASP A 63 -1.08 -25.74 -2.34
CA ASP A 63 -1.33 -26.44 -3.59
C ASP A 63 -2.44 -25.74 -4.40
N GLU A 64 -3.45 -25.19 -3.73
CA GLU A 64 -4.49 -24.39 -4.37
C GLU A 64 -3.95 -23.07 -4.93
N ILE A 65 -3.09 -22.37 -4.18
CA ILE A 65 -2.48 -21.11 -4.63
C ILE A 65 -1.55 -21.36 -5.83
N GLU A 66 -0.72 -22.40 -5.78
CA GLU A 66 0.17 -22.77 -6.89
C GLU A 66 -0.61 -23.17 -8.15
N ARG A 67 -1.77 -23.85 -8.00
CA ARG A 67 -2.65 -24.14 -9.13
C ARG A 67 -3.13 -22.87 -9.82
N LEU A 68 -3.51 -21.85 -9.06
CA LEU A 68 -3.95 -20.55 -9.59
C LEU A 68 -2.80 -19.81 -10.29
N ARG A 69 -1.57 -19.87 -9.75
CA ARG A 69 -0.37 -19.38 -10.43
C ARG A 69 -0.14 -20.12 -11.76
N GLY A 70 -0.23 -21.46 -11.74
CA GLY A 70 0.01 -22.31 -12.90
C GLY A 70 -0.92 -22.07 -14.08
N ILE A 71 -2.18 -21.67 -13.82
CA ILE A 71 -3.14 -21.30 -14.89
C ILE A 71 -3.09 -19.82 -15.27
N GLY A 72 -2.19 -19.03 -14.69
CA GLY A 72 -2.05 -17.60 -14.95
C GLY A 72 -3.14 -16.72 -14.32
N ALA A 73 -3.89 -17.24 -13.34
CA ALA A 73 -4.90 -16.47 -12.61
C ALA A 73 -4.28 -15.50 -11.59
N LEU A 74 -3.04 -15.78 -11.15
CA LEU A 74 -2.26 -14.92 -10.27
C LEU A 74 -1.04 -14.38 -11.00
N ARG A 75 -0.67 -13.14 -10.65
CA ARG A 75 0.61 -12.51 -11.01
C ARG A 75 1.58 -12.57 -9.84
#